data_AF-A0A7U7JVC0-F1
#
_entry.id   AF-A0A7U7JVC0-F1
#
_cell.length_a   1.000
_cell.length_b   1.000
_cell.length_c   1.000
_cell.angle_alpha   90.00
_cell.angle_beta   90.00
_cell.angle_gamma   90.00
#
_symmetry.space_group_name_H-M   'P 1'
#
loop_
_entity.id
_entity.type
_entity.pdbx_description
1 polymer ?
#
loop_
_entity_poly.entity_id
_entity_poly.type
_entity_poly.pdbx_seq_one_letter_code
_entity_poly.pdbx_strand_id
1 'polypeptide(L)'
;MKKYLNHKWMKVFLILGVVIILSSCGTNNKIEGQHFEIQQHNKNIGSVYFSPDYAQVKGLEKGTAKYFINKVGSKRYLFIEYIPNEILSCKPEFWETQKYKKEKNTYYIYIIENLDDEVFHLSALQNNDQKSINDVDDLASIAKSPHQNDRITLKIKKS
;
A
#
# COMPACT_ATOMS: atom_id res chain seq x y z
N MET A 1 -13.42 -16.07 -55.06
CA MET A 1 -12.94 -16.74 -53.84
C MET A 1 -13.06 -15.77 -52.65
N LYS A 2 -14.15 -15.87 -51.87
CA LYS A 2 -14.34 -15.14 -50.62
C LYS A 2 -13.46 -15.79 -49.54
N LYS A 3 -12.42 -15.09 -49.09
CA LYS A 3 -11.60 -15.53 -47.94
C LYS A 3 -12.43 -15.37 -46.67
N TYR A 4 -12.91 -16.49 -46.14
CA TYR A 4 -13.40 -16.63 -44.77
C TYR A 4 -12.21 -16.42 -43.82
N LEU A 5 -12.03 -15.19 -43.33
CA LEU A 5 -11.13 -14.94 -42.22
C LEU A 5 -11.83 -15.37 -40.93
N ASN A 6 -11.23 -16.34 -40.26
CA ASN A 6 -11.73 -17.06 -39.09
C ASN A 6 -12.28 -16.13 -37.99
N HIS A 7 -13.62 -16.06 -37.91
CA HIS A 7 -14.39 -15.30 -36.93
C HIS A 7 -14.18 -15.74 -35.46
N LYS A 8 -13.53 -16.90 -35.22
CA LYS A 8 -13.20 -17.43 -33.89
C LYS A 8 -11.99 -16.74 -33.25
N TRP A 9 -10.96 -16.42 -34.03
CA TRP A 9 -9.73 -15.79 -33.50
C TRP A 9 -9.94 -14.32 -33.13
N MET A 10 -10.79 -13.60 -33.87
CA MET A 10 -11.13 -12.21 -33.57
C MET A 10 -11.89 -12.06 -32.25
N LYS A 11 -12.72 -13.05 -31.87
CA LYS A 11 -13.41 -13.06 -30.57
C LYS A 11 -12.46 -13.31 -29.40
N VAL A 12 -11.43 -14.16 -29.58
CA VAL A 12 -10.43 -14.42 -28.53
C VAL A 12 -9.58 -13.17 -28.26
N PHE A 13 -9.14 -12.45 -29.31
CA PHE A 13 -8.42 -11.19 -29.12
C PHE A 13 -9.28 -10.09 -28.50
N LEU A 14 -10.58 -10.03 -28.83
CA LEU A 14 -11.48 -9.05 -28.23
C LEU A 14 -11.73 -9.34 -26.75
N ILE A 15 -11.87 -10.62 -26.37
CA ILE A 15 -12.02 -11.03 -24.96
C ILE A 15 -10.70 -10.80 -24.20
N LEU A 16 -9.53 -11.11 -24.78
CA LEU A 16 -8.24 -10.81 -24.15
C LEU A 16 -8.02 -9.30 -23.97
N GLY A 17 -8.38 -8.50 -24.98
CA GLY A 17 -8.32 -7.05 -24.90
C GLY A 17 -9.25 -6.48 -23.83
N VAL A 18 -10.47 -7.00 -23.72
CA VAL A 18 -11.44 -6.60 -22.67
C VAL A 18 -10.98 -7.03 -21.27
N VAL A 19 -10.34 -8.20 -21.11
CA VAL A 19 -9.77 -8.63 -19.82
C VAL A 19 -8.58 -7.75 -19.39
N ILE A 20 -7.76 -7.27 -20.32
CA ILE A 20 -6.66 -6.34 -20.03
C ILE A 20 -7.16 -4.91 -19.79
N ILE A 21 -8.29 -4.52 -20.38
CA ILE A 21 -8.87 -3.18 -20.20
C ILE A 21 -9.73 -3.10 -18.92
N LEU A 22 -10.36 -4.20 -18.49
CA LEU A 22 -11.14 -4.23 -17.23
C LEU A 22 -10.28 -4.31 -15.96
N SER A 23 -8.99 -4.69 -16.04
CA SER A 23 -8.05 -4.52 -14.94
C SER A 23 -7.53 -3.08 -14.80
N SER A 24 -7.86 -2.19 -15.75
CA SER A 24 -7.54 -0.76 -15.72
C SER A 24 -8.72 0.11 -15.26
N CYS A 25 -9.61 -0.45 -14.45
CA CYS A 25 -10.63 0.32 -13.75
C CYS A 25 -9.98 1.08 -12.56
N GLY A 26 -9.32 2.20 -12.87
CA GLY A 26 -9.07 3.30 -11.91
C GLY A 26 -8.15 3.01 -10.72
N THR A 27 -7.04 2.30 -10.90
CA THR A 27 -6.02 2.03 -9.87
C THR A 27 -4.77 2.91 -10.02
N ASN A 28 -4.92 4.22 -10.29
CA ASN A 28 -3.81 5.14 -10.02
C ASN A 28 -3.61 5.22 -8.50
N ASN A 29 -2.94 4.22 -7.93
CA ASN A 29 -2.40 4.25 -6.59
C ASN A 29 -1.33 5.35 -6.61
N LYS A 30 -1.67 6.56 -6.14
CA LYS A 30 -0.77 7.73 -6.08
C LYS A 30 0.57 7.49 -5.34
N ILE A 31 0.79 6.29 -4.81
CA ILE A 31 1.98 5.86 -4.08
C ILE A 31 2.84 4.89 -4.91
N GLU A 32 2.23 4.04 -5.74
CA GLU A 32 2.99 3.09 -6.56
C GLU A 32 3.79 3.84 -7.63
N GLY A 33 5.04 3.43 -7.85
CA GLY A 33 5.98 4.10 -8.74
C GLY A 33 6.56 5.41 -8.19
N GLN A 34 6.24 5.79 -6.95
CA GLN A 34 6.70 7.03 -6.35
C GLN A 34 7.82 6.81 -5.34
N HIS A 35 8.67 7.82 -5.20
CA HIS A 35 9.74 7.89 -4.22
C HIS A 35 9.38 8.90 -3.13
N PHE A 36 9.46 8.48 -1.87
CA PHE A 36 9.13 9.32 -0.72
C PHE A 36 10.31 9.45 0.23
N GLU A 37 10.47 10.62 0.84
CA GLU A 37 11.17 10.75 2.11
C GLU A 37 10.26 10.27 3.24
N ILE A 38 10.82 9.51 4.17
CA ILE A 38 10.13 9.02 5.37
C ILE A 38 10.50 9.94 6.52
N GLN A 39 9.49 10.57 7.12
CA GLN A 39 9.65 11.41 8.30
C GLN A 39 8.84 10.85 9.47
N GLN A 40 9.43 10.89 10.66
CA GLN A 40 8.73 10.60 11.92
C GLN A 40 9.19 11.64 12.95
N HIS A 41 8.26 12.21 13.73
CA HIS A 41 8.57 13.29 14.67
C HIS A 41 9.34 14.47 14.02
N ASN A 42 8.93 14.83 12.80
CA ASN A 42 9.56 15.88 11.97
C ASN A 42 11.04 15.64 11.60
N LYS A 43 11.57 14.42 11.79
CA LYS A 43 12.92 14.04 11.38
C LYS A 43 12.85 13.09 10.21
N ASN A 44 13.71 13.30 9.21
CA ASN A 44 13.91 12.33 8.13
C ASN A 44 14.64 11.10 8.70
N ILE A 45 14.05 9.93 8.53
CA ILE A 45 14.56 8.64 9.00
C ILE A 45 14.91 7.68 7.85
N GLY A 46 14.72 8.11 6.60
CA GLY A 46 15.01 7.32 5.42
C GLY A 46 14.16 7.70 4.21
N SER A 47 14.08 6.79 3.27
CA SER A 47 13.27 6.91 2.06
C SER A 47 12.68 5.58 1.66
N VAL A 48 11.59 5.64 0.90
CA VAL A 48 10.94 4.46 0.32
C VAL A 48 10.60 4.71 -1.14
N TYR A 49 10.89 3.73 -1.99
CA TYR A 49 10.35 3.62 -3.33
C TYR A 49 9.36 2.45 -3.37
N PHE A 50 8.12 2.73 -3.76
CA PHE A 50 7.09 1.70 -3.87
C PHE A 50 7.07 1.16 -5.30
N SER A 51 7.77 0.04 -5.54
CA SER A 51 7.67 -0.69 -6.81
C SER A 51 6.36 -1.50 -6.86
N PRO A 52 5.96 -2.10 -7.99
CA PRO A 52 4.71 -2.87 -8.05
C PRO A 52 4.59 -3.98 -6.99
N ASP A 53 5.71 -4.63 -6.66
CA ASP A 53 5.73 -5.80 -5.77
C ASP A 53 6.31 -5.54 -4.37
N TYR A 54 7.16 -4.51 -4.20
CA TYR A 54 7.92 -4.29 -2.97
C TYR A 54 8.10 -2.80 -2.63
N ALA A 55 8.08 -2.51 -1.34
CA ALA A 55 8.56 -1.25 -0.79
C ALA A 55 10.08 -1.38 -0.61
N GLN A 56 10.85 -0.64 -1.41
CA GLN A 56 12.30 -0.59 -1.31
C GLN A 56 12.68 0.54 -0.34
N VAL A 57 13.16 0.16 0.84
CA VAL A 57 13.43 1.07 1.94
C VAL A 57 14.93 1.32 2.06
N LYS A 58 15.29 2.58 2.26
CA LYS A 58 16.67 3.00 2.52
C LYS A 58 16.68 3.89 3.77
N GLY A 59 17.05 3.32 4.91
CA GLY A 59 17.25 4.01 6.18
C GLY A 59 18.70 3.86 6.63
N LEU A 60 18.91 3.20 7.76
CA LEU A 60 20.25 2.82 8.25
C LEU A 60 20.90 1.79 7.31
N GLU A 61 20.11 0.81 6.87
CA GLU A 61 20.45 -0.16 5.85
C GLU A 61 19.44 -0.13 4.69
N LYS A 62 19.71 -0.93 3.65
CA LYS A 62 18.76 -1.17 2.56
C LYS A 62 17.90 -2.38 2.92
N GLY A 63 16.60 -2.28 2.65
CA GLY A 63 15.68 -3.38 2.85
C GLY A 63 14.55 -3.38 1.83
N THR A 64 13.80 -4.47 1.83
CA THR A 64 12.57 -4.61 1.05
C THR A 64 11.48 -5.19 1.92
N ALA A 65 10.27 -4.66 1.83
CA ALA A 65 9.09 -5.23 2.46
C ALA A 65 8.02 -5.49 1.40
N LYS A 66 7.34 -6.63 1.47
CA LYS A 66 6.14 -6.82 0.64
C LYS A 66 5.07 -5.85 1.10
N TYR A 67 4.33 -5.33 0.13
CA TYR A 67 3.21 -4.47 0.42
C TYR A 67 2.12 -4.61 -0.63
N PHE A 68 0.94 -4.13 -0.30
CA PHE A 68 -0.10 -3.84 -1.27
C PHE A 68 -1.00 -2.72 -0.75
N ILE A 69 -1.75 -2.09 -1.66
CA ILE A 69 -2.71 -1.04 -1.31
C ILE A 69 -4.11 -1.54 -1.63
N ASN A 70 -5.03 -1.41 -0.69
CA ASN A 70 -6.46 -1.61 -0.95
C ASN A 70 -7.24 -0.32 -0.77
N LYS A 71 -8.27 -0.12 -1.59
CA LYS A 71 -9.19 1.01 -1.49
C LYS A 71 -10.56 0.50 -1.06
N VAL A 72 -11.05 0.99 0.07
CA VAL A 72 -12.39 0.68 0.58
C VAL A 72 -13.17 1.99 0.70
N GLY A 73 -14.22 2.13 -0.12
CA GLY A 73 -14.92 3.40 -0.29
C GLY A 73 -13.99 4.52 -0.75
N SER A 74 -13.88 5.60 0.01
CA SER A 74 -12.99 6.74 -0.27
C SER A 74 -11.59 6.61 0.34
N LYS A 75 -11.39 5.66 1.27
CA LYS A 75 -10.13 5.50 2.01
C LYS A 75 -9.21 4.52 1.30
N ARG A 76 -7.91 4.75 1.41
CA ARG A 76 -6.86 3.82 0.97
C ARG A 76 -6.10 3.32 2.18
N TYR A 77 -5.72 2.05 2.12
CA TYR A 77 -5.03 1.34 3.20
C TYR A 77 -3.75 0.73 2.65
N LEU A 78 -2.64 0.97 3.34
CA LEU A 78 -1.36 0.33 3.08
C LEU A 78 -1.28 -0.93 3.94
N PHE A 79 -0.94 -2.04 3.30
CA PHE A 79 -0.57 -3.29 3.95
C PHE A 79 0.91 -3.48 3.72
N ILE A 80 1.71 -3.55 4.77
CA ILE A 80 3.16 -3.69 4.63
C ILE A 80 3.71 -4.66 5.66
N GLU A 81 4.67 -5.49 5.27
CA GLU A 81 5.41 -6.34 6.20
C GLU A 81 6.21 -5.49 7.20
N TYR A 82 6.53 -6.08 8.34
CA TYR A 82 7.39 -5.44 9.34
C TYR A 82 8.75 -5.10 8.74
N ILE A 83 9.19 -3.85 8.90
CA ILE A 83 10.54 -3.41 8.55
C ILE A 83 11.33 -3.30 9.86
N PRO A 84 12.40 -4.12 10.05
CA PRO A 84 13.20 -4.07 11.26
C PRO A 84 13.88 -2.72 11.50
N ASN A 85 14.13 -2.40 12.76
CA ASN A 85 14.75 -1.13 13.18
C ASN A 85 16.18 -0.96 12.68
N GLU A 86 16.86 -2.07 12.38
CA GLU A 86 18.19 -2.13 11.75
C GLU A 86 18.15 -1.56 10.32
N ILE A 87 16.99 -1.62 9.66
CA ILE A 87 16.77 -1.06 8.32
C ILE A 87 16.19 0.36 8.43
N LEU A 88 15.10 0.51 9.18
CA LEU A 88 14.40 1.78 9.36
C LEU A 88 14.19 2.07 10.84
N SER A 89 14.95 3.03 11.39
CA SER A 89 14.92 3.38 12.82
C SER A 89 13.68 4.21 13.18
N CYS A 90 12.50 3.59 13.11
CA CYS A 90 11.23 4.18 13.53
C CYS A 90 10.89 3.81 14.98
N LYS A 91 10.03 4.62 15.61
CA LYS A 91 9.45 4.30 16.92
C LYS A 91 8.66 2.99 16.87
N PRO A 92 8.89 2.04 17.80
CA PRO A 92 8.22 0.74 17.78
C PRO A 92 6.69 0.84 17.86
N GLU A 93 6.17 1.89 18.51
CA GLU A 93 4.75 2.20 18.65
C GLU A 93 4.07 2.42 17.28
N PHE A 94 4.83 2.77 16.25
CA PHE A 94 4.29 2.83 14.87
C PHE A 94 3.75 1.47 14.40
N TRP A 95 4.34 0.37 14.85
CA TRP A 95 3.92 -0.99 14.49
C TRP A 95 2.76 -1.50 15.36
N GLU A 96 2.29 -0.72 16.33
CA GLU A 96 1.08 -0.99 17.12
C GLU A 96 -0.17 -0.58 16.33
N THR A 97 -0.45 -1.36 15.29
CA THR A 97 -1.61 -1.17 14.41
C THR A 97 -2.32 -2.50 14.15
N GLN A 98 -3.50 -2.42 13.54
CA GLN A 98 -4.25 -3.57 13.07
C GLN A 98 -3.41 -4.43 12.11
N LYS A 99 -3.53 -5.76 12.25
CA LYS A 99 -2.78 -6.74 11.44
C LYS A 99 -3.71 -7.52 10.52
N TYR A 100 -3.17 -7.92 9.37
CA TYR A 100 -3.81 -8.80 8.39
C TYR A 100 -2.88 -9.97 8.07
N LYS A 101 -3.40 -11.19 8.17
CA LYS A 101 -2.65 -12.41 7.83
C LYS A 101 -3.16 -12.95 6.51
N LYS A 102 -2.27 -13.09 5.53
CA LYS A 102 -2.56 -13.72 4.24
C LYS A 102 -1.51 -14.77 3.96
N GLU A 103 -1.96 -16.01 3.84
CA GLU A 103 -1.10 -17.18 3.69
C GLU A 103 -0.06 -17.27 4.83
N LYS A 104 1.22 -17.07 4.52
CA LYS A 104 2.34 -17.10 5.48
C LYS A 104 2.81 -15.71 5.92
N ASN A 105 2.28 -14.64 5.33
CA ASN A 105 2.76 -13.27 5.58
C ASN A 105 1.82 -12.54 6.54
N THR A 106 2.41 -11.71 7.41
CA THR A 106 1.68 -10.81 8.29
C THR A 106 1.94 -9.37 7.86
N TYR A 107 0.86 -8.63 7.59
CA TYR A 107 0.89 -7.24 7.18
C TYR A 107 0.37 -6.34 8.30
N TYR A 108 1.05 -5.22 8.49
CA TYR A 108 0.64 -4.10 9.33
C TYR A 108 -0.13 -3.11 8.47
N ILE A 109 -1.29 -2.68 8.96
CA ILE A 109 -2.25 -1.93 8.16
C ILE A 109 -2.25 -0.46 8.59
N TYR A 110 -2.17 0.45 7.63
CA TYR A 110 -2.21 1.89 7.87
C TYR A 110 -3.23 2.55 6.95
N ILE A 111 -3.95 3.54 7.46
CA ILE A 111 -4.70 4.46 6.58
C ILE A 111 -3.70 5.37 5.90
N ILE A 112 -3.83 5.51 4.59
CA ILE A 112 -3.11 6.48 3.79
C ILE A 112 -3.95 7.76 3.75
N GLU A 113 -3.52 8.78 4.48
CA GLU A 113 -4.12 10.11 4.45
C GLU A 113 -3.32 10.98 3.49
N ASN A 114 -3.95 11.46 2.42
CA ASN A 114 -3.35 12.38 1.47
C ASN A 114 -3.74 13.81 1.85
N LEU A 115 -2.76 14.67 2.12
CA LEU A 115 -3.00 16.04 2.58
C LEU A 115 -3.13 17.00 1.41
N ASP A 116 -2.15 16.98 0.50
CA ASP A 116 -1.97 17.98 -0.56
C ASP A 116 -1.30 17.40 -1.82
N ASP A 117 -1.40 16.08 -2.03
CA ASP A 117 -0.73 15.34 -3.10
C ASP A 117 0.80 15.26 -3.03
N GLU A 118 1.44 15.97 -2.09
CA GLU A 118 2.88 15.90 -1.85
C GLU A 118 3.20 15.25 -0.50
N VAL A 119 2.32 15.44 0.49
CA VAL A 119 2.46 14.94 1.85
C VAL A 119 1.36 13.93 2.15
N PHE A 120 1.79 12.78 2.67
CA PHE A 120 0.91 11.69 3.07
C PHE A 120 1.22 11.29 4.51
N HIS A 121 0.21 10.89 5.27
CA HIS A 121 0.40 10.20 6.55
C HIS A 121 0.06 8.72 6.45
N LEU A 122 0.84 7.90 7.14
CA LEU A 122 0.54 6.52 7.46
C LEU A 122 0.04 6.47 8.90
N SER A 123 -1.28 6.47 9.05
CA SER A 123 -1.95 6.58 10.33
C SER A 123 -2.37 5.19 10.83
N ALA A 124 -1.93 4.84 12.04
CA ALA A 124 -2.21 3.54 12.64
C ALA A 124 -3.71 3.35 12.89
N LEU A 125 -4.17 2.12 12.75
CA LEU A 125 -5.53 1.69 13.06
C LEU A 125 -5.60 1.14 14.49
N GLN A 126 -6.77 1.21 15.10
CA GLN A 126 -7.01 0.57 16.39
C GLN A 126 -6.80 -0.93 16.26
N ASN A 127 -5.87 -1.48 17.04
CA ASN A 127 -5.61 -2.91 17.04
C ASN A 127 -6.68 -3.64 17.85
N ASN A 128 -7.53 -4.40 17.17
CA ASN A 128 -8.48 -5.30 17.81
C ASN A 128 -7.93 -6.72 17.67
N ASP A 129 -7.10 -7.15 18.63
CA ASP A 129 -6.45 -8.47 18.63
C ASP A 129 -7.43 -9.65 18.48
N GLN A 130 -8.72 -9.43 18.73
CA GLN A 130 -9.78 -10.43 18.58
C GLN A 130 -10.39 -10.54 17.18
N LYS A 131 -10.23 -9.54 16.29
CA LYS A 131 -10.84 -9.58 14.94
C LYS A 131 -9.76 -9.88 13.91
N SER A 132 -9.57 -11.17 13.59
CA SER A 132 -8.84 -11.53 12.39
C SER A 132 -9.60 -10.97 11.19
N ILE A 133 -9.02 -9.97 10.52
CA ILE A 133 -9.57 -9.45 9.27
C ILE A 133 -9.41 -10.57 8.25
N ASN A 134 -10.49 -11.30 8.01
CA ASN A 134 -10.54 -12.32 6.97
C ASN A 134 -10.89 -11.68 5.61
N ASP A 135 -11.56 -10.54 5.64
CA ASP A 135 -11.95 -9.76 4.46
C ASP A 135 -11.53 -8.29 4.59
N VAL A 136 -10.92 -7.77 3.53
CA VAL A 136 -10.31 -6.44 3.48
C VAL A 136 -11.37 -5.32 3.56
N ASP A 137 -12.63 -5.64 3.27
CA ASP A 137 -13.75 -4.70 3.33
C ASP A 137 -14.17 -4.32 4.76
N ASP A 138 -13.80 -5.13 5.76
CA ASP A 138 -14.06 -4.85 7.18
C ASP A 138 -13.29 -3.63 7.70
N LEU A 139 -12.25 -3.18 6.99
CA LEU A 139 -11.40 -2.06 7.40
C LEU A 139 -12.11 -0.72 7.50
N ALA A 140 -13.19 -0.53 6.73
CA ALA A 140 -13.94 0.72 6.76
C ALA A 140 -14.54 1.00 8.15
N SER A 141 -14.80 -0.07 8.91
CA SER A 141 -15.36 -0.01 10.27
C SER A 141 -14.33 0.21 11.37
N ILE A 142 -13.03 0.05 11.06
CA ILE A 142 -11.96 0.17 12.06
C ILE A 142 -11.55 1.64 12.19
N ALA A 143 -11.62 2.14 13.42
CA ALA A 143 -11.20 3.48 13.74
C ALA A 143 -9.66 3.63 13.68
N LYS A 144 -9.19 4.88 13.56
CA LYS A 144 -7.77 5.19 13.79
C LYS A 144 -7.40 4.87 15.24
N SER A 145 -6.16 4.45 15.46
CA SER A 145 -5.61 4.33 16.81
C SER A 145 -5.74 5.67 17.55
N PRO A 146 -6.08 5.70 18.85
CA PRO A 146 -6.04 6.93 19.64
C PRO A 146 -4.62 7.51 19.75
N HIS A 147 -3.58 6.70 19.55
CA HIS A 147 -2.19 7.12 19.56
C HIS A 147 -1.70 7.34 18.12
N GLN A 148 -1.67 8.61 17.69
CA GLN A 148 -1.24 9.00 16.33
C GLN A 148 0.07 9.77 16.29
N ASN A 149 0.70 10.04 17.44
CA ASN A 149 1.90 10.86 17.52
C ASN A 149 3.11 10.21 16.79
N ASP A 150 3.12 8.88 16.71
CA ASP A 150 4.18 8.11 16.05
C ASP A 150 3.89 7.79 14.58
N ARG A 151 2.86 8.41 13.98
CA ARG A 151 2.56 8.23 12.56
C ARG A 151 3.76 8.60 11.68
N ILE A 152 3.92 7.87 10.59
CA ILE A 152 4.90 8.21 9.56
C ILE A 152 4.30 9.25 8.62
N THR A 153 5.12 10.23 8.25
CA THR A 153 4.84 11.18 7.17
C THR A 153 5.69 10.81 5.96
N LEU A 154 5.05 10.59 4.81
CA LEU A 154 5.72 10.39 3.54
C LEU A 154 5.65 11.70 2.75
N LYS A 155 6.79 12.21 2.28
CA LYS A 155 6.85 13.38 1.41
C LYS A 155 7.38 12.98 0.04
N ILE A 156 6.66 13.31 -1.03
CA ILE A 156 7.12 13.03 -2.39
C ILE A 156 8.48 13.71 -2.59
N LYS A 157 9.46 12.92 -3.01
CA LYS A 157 10.75 13.44 -3.42
C LYS A 157 10.61 13.93 -4.86
N LYS A 158 10.48 15.26 -5.02
CA LYS A 158 10.57 15.87 -6.36
C LYS A 158 11.98 15.61 -6.90
N SER A 159 12.03 14.94 -8.05
CA SER A 159 13.23 14.72 -8.85
C SER A 159 13.80 16.04 -9.36
#